data_AF-A0A968SZM9-F1
#
_entry.id   AF-A0A968SZM9-F1
#
_cell.length_a   1.000
_cell.length_b   1.000
_cell.length_c   1.000
_cell.angle_alpha   90.00
_cell.angle_beta   90.00
_cell.angle_gamma   90.00
#
_symmetry.space_group_name_H-M   'P 1'
#
loop_
_entity.id
_entity.type
_entity.pdbx_description
1 polymer ?
#
loop_
_entity_poly.entity_id
_entity_poly.type
_entity_poly.pdbx_seq_one_letter_code
_entity_poly.pdbx_strand_id
1 'polypeptide(L)'
;MRYLLLFVILTFSNSTFGQKDIVLFDFESGNLDGWTVIGKNPFYNENPVSKDDIKEWGRGPVGLQGNYYLESGAQRGRHNNNPDGILKSPEFVINRKFLNFYIAGEVHPNVRVFLEVDGKTVYEAFGNNFYDLNLRGWNVVAYAKRKHVLH
;
A
#
# COMPACT_ATOMS: atom_id res chain seq x y z
N MET A 1 41.39 -0.09 -24.11
CA MET A 1 40.81 0.19 -25.44
C MET A 1 39.31 0.38 -25.28
N ARG A 2 38.81 1.52 -25.78
CA ARG A 2 37.41 1.95 -25.83
C ARG A 2 36.73 1.27 -27.03
N TYR A 3 35.50 0.79 -26.85
CA TYR A 3 34.50 0.82 -27.91
C TYR A 3 33.26 1.54 -27.38
N LEU A 4 32.94 2.65 -28.03
CA LEU A 4 31.78 3.51 -27.84
C LEU A 4 30.64 2.93 -28.68
N LEU A 5 29.47 2.70 -28.09
CA LEU A 5 28.23 2.49 -28.84
C LEU A 5 27.33 3.71 -28.59
N LEU A 6 27.09 4.49 -29.65
CA LEU A 6 26.22 5.66 -29.64
C LEU A 6 24.82 5.21 -30.07
N PHE A 7 23.82 5.35 -29.20
CA PHE A 7 22.40 5.25 -29.58
C PHE A 7 21.73 6.59 -29.24
N VAL A 8 21.32 7.31 -30.29
CA VAL A 8 20.46 8.51 -30.22
C VAL A 8 19.08 8.09 -30.72
N ILE A 9 18.04 8.27 -29.91
CA ILE A 9 16.66 8.31 -30.41
C ILE A 9 16.04 9.63 -29.97
N LEU A 10 15.60 10.39 -30.98
CA LEU A 10 14.86 11.64 -30.87
C LEU A 10 13.47 11.41 -30.26
N THR A 11 13.09 12.36 -29.42
CA THR A 11 11.89 12.49 -28.60
C THR A 11 10.58 12.60 -29.37
N PHE A 12 9.46 12.13 -28.78
CA PHE A 12 8.17 12.84 -28.72
C PHE A 12 7.31 12.37 -27.51
N SER A 13 7.03 13.33 -26.59
CA SER A 13 5.88 13.55 -25.67
C SER A 13 5.31 12.40 -24.80
N ASN A 14 4.91 12.51 -23.52
CA ASN A 14 4.84 13.54 -22.48
C ASN A 14 5.20 12.80 -21.17
N SER A 15 6.42 12.97 -20.67
CA SER A 15 6.75 12.59 -19.31
C SER A 15 7.43 13.79 -18.69
N THR A 16 6.68 14.54 -17.88
CA THR A 16 7.23 15.51 -16.94
C THR A 16 8.13 14.74 -15.97
N PHE A 17 9.41 14.62 -16.32
CA PHE A 17 10.45 14.14 -15.43
C PHE A 17 10.58 15.19 -14.32
N GLY A 18 10.16 14.87 -13.09
CA GLY A 18 10.33 15.74 -11.91
C GLY A 18 9.08 16.05 -11.06
N GLN A 19 7.91 15.48 -11.36
CA GLN A 19 6.72 15.76 -10.54
C GLN A 19 6.72 14.88 -9.27
N LYS A 20 6.98 15.48 -8.09
CA LYS A 20 6.99 14.82 -6.77
C LYS A 20 5.75 13.93 -6.59
N ASP A 21 5.94 12.78 -5.93
CA ASP A 21 4.84 11.90 -5.54
C ASP A 21 3.87 12.64 -4.61
N ILE A 22 2.59 12.29 -4.73
CA ILE A 22 1.51 12.81 -3.91
C ILE A 22 1.14 11.70 -2.94
N VAL A 23 1.20 11.99 -1.64
CA VAL A 23 0.66 11.09 -0.62
C VAL A 23 -0.85 11.18 -0.69
N LEU A 24 -1.49 10.08 -1.06
CA LEU A 24 -2.95 9.96 -1.07
C LEU A 24 -3.46 9.62 0.33
N PHE A 25 -2.81 8.63 0.95
CA PHE A 25 -3.09 8.17 2.29
C PHE A 25 -1.77 7.83 2.96
N ASP A 26 -1.69 8.14 4.24
CA ASP A 26 -0.72 7.60 5.19
C ASP A 26 -1.46 7.32 6.50
N PHE A 27 -0.74 6.80 7.48
CA PHE A 27 -1.26 6.50 8.81
C PHE A 27 -0.64 7.39 9.89
N GLU A 28 -0.02 8.51 9.49
CA GLU A 28 0.86 9.30 10.36
C GLU A 28 0.10 10.11 11.42
N SER A 29 -1.22 10.21 11.31
CA SER A 29 -2.10 10.71 12.38
C SER A 29 -2.18 9.76 13.58
N GLY A 30 -1.74 8.51 13.41
CA GLY A 30 -1.89 7.47 14.43
C GLY A 30 -3.34 7.03 14.66
N ASN A 31 -4.24 7.32 13.72
CA ASN A 31 -5.64 6.92 13.75
C ASN A 31 -6.15 6.53 12.35
N LEU A 32 -7.41 6.11 12.24
CA LEU A 32 -8.05 5.71 10.98
C LEU A 32 -8.93 6.82 10.36
N ASP A 33 -8.56 8.09 10.52
CA ASP A 33 -9.38 9.22 10.07
C ASP A 33 -9.74 9.10 8.57
N GLY A 34 -11.05 9.18 8.28
CA GLY A 34 -11.61 9.05 6.93
C GLY A 34 -11.75 7.62 6.43
N TRP A 35 -11.11 6.63 7.05
CA TRP A 35 -11.27 5.22 6.67
C TRP A 35 -12.49 4.59 7.34
N THR A 36 -13.12 3.64 6.65
CA THR A 36 -14.27 2.88 7.17
C THR A 36 -13.88 1.44 7.42
N VAL A 37 -14.06 0.97 8.65
CA VAL A 37 -13.96 -0.47 8.96
C VAL A 37 -15.29 -1.15 8.63
N ILE A 38 -15.24 -2.20 7.82
CA ILE A 38 -16.38 -3.05 7.47
C ILE A 38 -16.16 -4.43 8.08
N GLY A 39 -17.15 -4.92 8.83
CA GLY A 39 -17.04 -6.18 9.56
C GLY A 39 -16.39 -6.02 10.92
N LYS A 40 -15.63 -7.02 11.37
CA LYS A 40 -14.84 -6.91 12.61
C LYS A 40 -13.57 -6.13 12.30
N ASN A 41 -13.01 -5.43 13.29
CA ASN A 41 -11.71 -4.78 13.11
C ASN A 41 -10.64 -5.85 12.79
N PRO A 42 -10.03 -5.86 11.58
CA PRO A 42 -9.02 -6.85 11.20
C PRO A 42 -7.63 -6.55 11.79
N PHE A 43 -7.45 -5.38 12.41
CA PHE A 43 -6.16 -4.89 12.88
C PHE A 43 -5.88 -5.25 14.33
N TYR A 44 -4.59 -5.41 14.62
CA TYR A 44 -4.07 -5.71 15.95
C TYR A 44 -4.48 -4.66 16.99
N ASN A 45 -4.43 -3.40 16.59
CA ASN A 45 -4.89 -2.26 17.37
C ASN A 45 -6.09 -1.62 16.66
N GLU A 46 -6.94 -0.91 17.40
CA GLU A 46 -8.00 -0.07 16.80
C GLU A 46 -7.44 1.04 15.92
N ASN A 47 -6.15 1.36 16.10
CA ASN A 47 -5.43 2.41 15.42
C ASN A 47 -4.09 1.90 14.87
N PRO A 48 -3.47 2.61 13.91
CA PRO A 48 -2.11 2.35 13.45
C PRO A 48 -1.10 2.15 14.59
N VAL A 49 -0.20 1.19 14.38
CA VAL A 49 0.87 0.84 15.31
C VAL A 49 2.00 1.85 15.17
N SER A 50 2.44 2.43 16.28
CA SER A 50 3.63 3.29 16.32
C SER A 50 4.88 2.46 16.09
N LYS A 51 5.85 3.00 15.35
CA LYS A 51 7.19 2.45 15.19
C LYS A 51 7.94 2.28 16.51
N ASP A 52 7.50 2.94 17.58
CA ASP A 52 8.12 2.80 18.90
C ASP A 52 7.48 1.65 19.70
N ASP A 53 6.32 1.14 19.27
CA ASP A 53 5.66 -0.04 19.84
C ASP A 53 6.15 -1.35 19.19
N ILE A 54 7.46 -1.41 18.97
CA ILE A 54 8.17 -2.58 18.48
C ILE A 54 8.23 -3.62 19.58
N LYS A 55 7.62 -4.79 19.34
CA LYS A 55 7.74 -5.93 20.26
C LYS A 55 8.13 -7.24 19.55
N GLU A 56 8.01 -7.30 18.22
CA GLU A 56 8.43 -8.47 17.43
C GLU A 56 9.86 -8.28 16.90
N TRP A 57 10.68 -9.34 16.95
CA TRP A 57 12.08 -9.36 16.47
C TRP A 57 13.01 -8.26 17.03
N GLY A 58 12.56 -7.50 18.04
CA GLY A 58 13.28 -6.36 18.60
C GLY A 58 13.47 -5.18 17.62
N ARG A 59 12.75 -5.16 16.49
CA ARG A 59 12.81 -4.08 15.49
C ARG A 59 11.48 -3.86 14.77
N GLY A 60 11.27 -2.66 14.24
CA GLY A 60 10.16 -2.37 13.31
C GLY A 60 10.46 -2.90 11.91
N PRO A 61 9.47 -2.94 11.01
CA PRO A 61 9.67 -3.41 9.65
C PRO A 61 10.60 -2.45 8.90
N VAL A 62 11.56 -3.00 8.16
CA VAL A 62 12.37 -2.21 7.21
C VAL A 62 11.43 -1.73 6.10
N GLY A 63 11.66 -0.52 5.58
CA GLY A 63 10.83 0.09 4.54
C GLY A 63 9.65 0.89 5.09
N LEU A 64 9.43 0.90 6.41
CA LEU A 64 8.48 1.81 7.05
C LEU A 64 8.77 3.26 6.65
N GLN A 65 7.71 3.95 6.23
CA GLN A 65 7.73 5.39 5.99
C GLN A 65 7.08 6.05 7.20
N GLY A 66 7.73 7.07 7.78
CA GLY A 66 7.17 7.80 8.92
C GLY A 66 7.24 7.04 10.25
N ASN A 67 6.19 7.18 11.06
CA ASN A 67 6.10 6.69 12.43
C ASN A 67 4.99 5.67 12.66
N TYR A 68 4.06 5.47 11.72
CA TYR A 68 2.91 4.61 11.94
C TYR A 68 2.64 3.65 10.77
N TYR A 69 2.16 2.46 11.08
CA TYR A 69 1.75 1.47 10.08
C TYR A 69 0.56 0.63 10.54
N LEU A 70 -0.13 0.00 9.60
CA LEU A 70 -1.19 -0.96 9.91
C LEU A 70 -0.64 -2.38 9.99
N GLU A 71 -1.08 -3.11 11.01
CA GLU A 71 -0.75 -4.50 11.27
C GLU A 71 -2.07 -5.28 11.41
N SER A 72 -2.34 -6.17 10.46
CA SER A 72 -3.51 -7.07 10.54
C SER A 72 -3.22 -8.25 11.47
N GLY A 73 -4.16 -8.60 12.35
CA GLY A 73 -4.10 -9.84 13.12
C GLY A 73 -4.68 -9.76 14.52
N ALA A 74 -5.14 -10.89 15.07
CA ALA A 74 -5.79 -10.93 16.38
C ALA A 74 -4.82 -10.79 17.56
N GLN A 75 -3.64 -11.43 17.49
CA GLN A 75 -2.56 -11.37 18.46
C GLN A 75 -1.24 -11.81 17.76
N ARG A 76 -0.12 -11.13 18.02
CA ARG A 76 1.20 -11.46 17.45
C ARG A 76 1.53 -12.95 17.69
N GLY A 77 1.77 -13.71 16.62
CA GLY A 77 2.11 -15.14 16.66
C GLY A 77 0.92 -16.13 16.68
N ARG A 78 -0.34 -15.66 16.61
CA ARG A 78 -1.51 -16.54 16.48
C ARG A 78 -2.26 -16.29 15.18
N HIS A 79 -1.88 -17.03 14.14
CA HIS A 79 -2.47 -16.98 12.79
C HIS A 79 -3.91 -17.54 12.71
N ASN A 80 -4.44 -18.13 13.78
CA ASN A 80 -5.64 -18.95 13.71
C ASN A 80 -6.96 -18.21 14.00
N ASN A 81 -6.91 -16.94 14.41
CA ASN A 81 -8.10 -16.19 14.84
C ASN A 81 -8.20 -14.77 14.23
N ASN A 82 -7.58 -14.51 13.08
CA ASN A 82 -7.66 -13.17 12.48
C ASN A 82 -9.12 -12.80 12.19
N PRO A 83 -9.64 -11.70 12.78
CA PRO A 83 -11.01 -11.26 12.53
C PRO A 83 -11.20 -10.88 11.06
N ASP A 84 -12.28 -11.37 10.45
CA ASP A 84 -12.68 -10.96 9.10
C ASP A 84 -13.13 -9.49 9.10
N GLY A 85 -12.40 -8.68 8.35
CA GLY A 85 -12.64 -7.25 8.26
C GLY A 85 -11.99 -6.62 7.03
N ILE A 86 -12.52 -5.49 6.60
CA ILE A 86 -12.01 -4.70 5.48
C ILE A 86 -11.84 -3.26 5.94
N LEU A 87 -10.72 -2.62 5.59
CA LEU A 87 -10.53 -1.19 5.79
C LEU A 87 -10.70 -0.48 4.46
N LYS A 88 -11.75 0.32 4.34
CA LYS A 88 -12.14 0.99 3.09
C LYS A 88 -11.75 2.46 3.11
N SER A 89 -11.02 2.91 2.10
CA SER A 89 -10.63 4.32 1.97
C SER A 89 -11.83 5.21 1.60
N PRO A 90 -11.73 6.53 1.79
CA PRO A 90 -12.54 7.49 1.02
C PRO A 90 -12.39 7.26 -0.49
N GLU A 91 -13.38 7.68 -1.27
CA GLU A 91 -13.23 7.72 -2.73
C GLU A 91 -12.16 8.75 -3.13
N PHE A 92 -11.31 8.38 -4.10
CA PHE A 92 -10.28 9.27 -4.63
C PHE A 92 -10.11 9.14 -6.15
N VAL A 93 -9.46 10.13 -6.75
CA VAL A 93 -9.18 10.17 -8.19
C VAL A 93 -7.67 10.20 -8.40
N ILE A 94 -7.17 9.24 -9.17
CA ILE A 94 -5.74 9.17 -9.51
C ILE A 94 -5.47 9.95 -10.79
N ASN A 95 -4.64 10.98 -10.67
CA ASN A 95 -4.16 11.81 -11.79
C ASN A 95 -2.69 11.52 -12.16
N ARG A 96 -2.17 10.36 -11.72
CA ARG A 96 -0.81 9.88 -12.01
C ARG A 96 -0.86 8.55 -12.75
N LYS A 97 0.26 8.18 -13.38
CA LYS A 97 0.37 6.91 -14.11
C LYS A 97 0.49 5.70 -13.18
N PHE A 98 1.03 5.90 -11.98
CA PHE A 98 1.31 4.84 -11.03
C PHE A 98 0.70 5.13 -9.67
N LEU A 99 0.15 4.10 -9.05
CA LEU A 99 -0.18 4.06 -7.62
C LEU A 99 0.85 3.16 -6.93
N ASN A 100 1.57 3.72 -5.95
CA ASN A 100 2.59 3.00 -5.21
C ASN A 100 2.20 2.88 -3.74
N PHE A 101 2.54 1.78 -3.11
CA PHE A 101 2.30 1.52 -1.68
C PHE A 101 3.29 0.48 -1.16
N TYR A 102 3.43 0.40 0.16
CA TYR A 102 4.25 -0.59 0.83
C TYR A 102 3.38 -1.66 1.47
N ILE A 103 3.74 -2.94 1.28
CA ILE A 103 3.02 -4.09 1.86
C ILE A 103 4.02 -5.15 2.32
N ALA A 104 3.68 -5.80 3.43
CA ALA A 104 4.40 -6.93 4.03
C ALA A 104 3.39 -8.05 4.35
N GLY A 105 3.83 -9.11 5.00
CA GLY A 105 2.96 -10.18 5.50
C GLY A 105 2.79 -11.33 4.54
N GLU A 106 1.73 -12.10 4.74
CA GLU A 106 1.52 -13.39 4.07
C GLU A 106 1.09 -13.26 2.60
N VAL A 107 1.41 -14.30 1.83
CA VAL A 107 0.82 -14.53 0.50
C VAL A 107 -0.50 -15.28 0.69
N HIS A 108 -1.57 -14.58 1.09
CA HIS A 108 -2.86 -15.20 1.39
C HIS A 108 -4.03 -14.47 0.72
N PRO A 109 -4.97 -15.16 0.03
CA PRO A 109 -6.10 -14.52 -0.67
C PRO A 109 -6.98 -13.61 0.20
N ASN A 110 -7.06 -13.90 1.50
CA ASN A 110 -7.85 -13.13 2.46
C ASN A 110 -7.05 -12.01 3.16
N VAL A 111 -5.75 -11.87 2.89
CA VAL A 111 -4.88 -10.83 3.45
C VAL A 111 -4.20 -10.12 2.29
N ARG A 112 -4.84 -9.05 1.80
CA ARG A 112 -4.44 -8.37 0.57
C ARG A 112 -4.84 -6.91 0.60
N VAL A 113 -4.17 -6.13 -0.24
CA VAL A 113 -4.59 -4.79 -0.62
C VAL A 113 -5.19 -4.86 -2.01
N PHE A 114 -6.34 -4.25 -2.25
CA PHE A 114 -6.95 -4.23 -3.57
C PHE A 114 -7.57 -2.88 -3.93
N LEU A 115 -7.50 -2.55 -5.23
CA LEU A 115 -8.07 -1.33 -5.79
C LEU A 115 -9.38 -1.65 -6.49
N GLU A 116 -10.43 -0.97 -6.06
CA GLU A 116 -11.72 -0.98 -6.71
C GLU A 116 -11.88 0.25 -7.60
N VAL A 117 -12.42 0.04 -8.81
CA VAL A 117 -12.83 1.12 -9.74
C VAL A 117 -14.21 0.79 -10.28
N ASP A 118 -15.16 1.70 -10.05
CA ASP A 118 -16.58 1.55 -10.41
C ASP A 118 -17.18 0.18 -9.98
N GLY A 119 -16.96 -0.20 -8.72
CA GLY A 119 -17.53 -1.42 -8.13
C GLY A 119 -16.81 -2.71 -8.53
N LYS A 120 -15.66 -2.65 -9.20
CA LYS A 120 -14.89 -3.82 -9.63
C LYS A 120 -13.45 -3.75 -9.15
N THR A 121 -12.95 -4.85 -8.59
CA THR A 121 -11.53 -5.02 -8.32
C THR A 121 -10.74 -5.03 -9.62
N VAL A 122 -9.81 -4.10 -9.76
CA VAL A 122 -8.94 -3.96 -10.95
C VAL A 122 -7.48 -4.32 -10.66
N TYR A 123 -7.06 -4.23 -9.40
CA TYR A 123 -5.75 -4.67 -8.94
C TYR A 123 -5.85 -5.30 -7.55
N GLU A 124 -4.94 -6.22 -7.29
CA GLU A 124 -4.70 -6.81 -5.98
C GLU A 124 -3.21 -7.01 -5.75
N ALA A 125 -2.80 -6.98 -4.48
CA ALA A 125 -1.46 -7.26 -4.06
C ALA A 125 -1.49 -7.99 -2.72
N PHE A 126 -0.56 -8.93 -2.59
CA PHE A 126 -0.35 -9.73 -1.40
C PHE A 126 1.00 -9.39 -0.78
N GLY A 127 1.19 -9.82 0.46
CA GLY A 127 2.51 -9.86 1.05
C GLY A 127 3.44 -10.81 0.28
N ASN A 128 4.62 -11.05 0.83
CA ASN A 128 5.64 -11.93 0.24
C ASN A 128 6.21 -12.92 1.25
N ASN A 129 5.47 -13.19 2.34
CA ASN A 129 5.90 -13.95 3.51
C ASN A 129 7.13 -13.35 4.22
N PHE A 130 7.28 -12.02 4.16
CA PHE A 130 8.29 -11.29 4.94
C PHE A 130 7.64 -10.24 5.84
N TYR A 131 8.32 -9.95 6.94
CA TYR A 131 7.94 -8.89 7.88
C TYR A 131 8.24 -7.49 7.31
N ASP A 132 9.25 -7.37 6.46
CA ASP A 132 9.66 -6.08 5.91
C ASP A 132 8.73 -5.59 4.81
N LEU A 133 8.51 -4.27 4.80
CA LEU A 133 7.63 -3.59 3.87
C LEU A 133 8.28 -3.48 2.49
N ASN A 134 7.57 -3.94 1.48
CA ASN A 134 8.05 -3.95 0.10
C ASN A 134 7.23 -2.99 -0.77
N LEU A 135 7.92 -2.17 -1.56
CA LEU A 135 7.28 -1.27 -2.51
C LEU A 135 6.58 -2.07 -3.60
N ARG A 136 5.29 -1.81 -3.78
CA ARG A 136 4.45 -2.27 -4.88
C ARG A 136 3.97 -1.08 -5.68
N GLY A 137 3.76 -1.30 -6.97
CA GLY A 137 3.29 -0.28 -7.89
C GLY A 137 2.33 -0.87 -8.91
N TRP A 138 1.22 -0.18 -9.15
CA TRP A 138 0.26 -0.49 -10.21
C TRP A 138 0.26 0.60 -11.27
N ASN A 139 0.31 0.22 -12.55
CA ASN A 139 0.10 1.14 -13.66
C ASN A 139 -1.39 1.38 -13.86
N VAL A 140 -1.89 2.52 -13.36
CA VAL A 140 -3.32 2.83 -13.30
C VAL A 140 -3.79 3.72 -14.46
N VAL A 141 -3.00 3.87 -15.53
CA VAL A 141 -3.33 4.75 -16.67
C VAL A 141 -4.70 4.43 -17.28
N ALA A 142 -5.06 3.15 -17.37
CA ALA A 142 -6.36 2.71 -17.91
C ALA A 142 -7.57 3.13 -17.05
N TYR A 143 -7.34 3.53 -15.80
CA TYR A 143 -8.37 3.91 -14.83
C TYR A 143 -8.28 5.38 -14.40
N ALA A 144 -7.41 6.17 -15.05
CA ALA A 144 -7.24 7.57 -14.75
C ALA A 144 -8.57 8.35 -14.80
N LYS A 145 -8.72 9.35 -13.92
CA LYS A 145 -9.92 10.20 -13.80
C LYS A 145 -11.22 9.48 -13.37
N ARG A 146 -11.17 8.18 -13.05
CA ARG A 146 -12.30 7.45 -12.45
C ARG A 146 -12.29 7.58 -10.92
N LYS A 147 -13.38 7.13 -10.29
CA LYS A 147 -13.44 6.99 -8.83
C LYS A 147 -12.79 5.67 -8.41
N HIS A 148 -11.92 5.76 -7.41
CA HIS A 148 -11.17 4.64 -6.87
C HIS A 148 -11.47 4.50 -5.40
N VAL A 149 -11.43 3.26 -4.91
CA VAL A 149 -11.42 2.94 -3.48
C VAL A 149 -10.34 1.91 -3.21
N LEU A 150 -9.55 2.14 -2.17
CA LEU A 150 -8.54 1.20 -1.69
C LEU A 150 -9.12 0.41 -0.51
N HIS A 151 -8.79 -0.88 -0.50
CA HIS A 151 -9.20 -1.85 0.51
C HIS A 151 -8.01 -2.65 1.01
#